data_AF-A0A127T4P1-F1
#
_entry.id   AF-A0A127T4P1-F1
#
_cell.length_a   1.000
_cell.length_b   1.000
_cell.length_c   1.000
_cell.angle_alpha   90.00
_cell.angle_beta   90.00
_cell.angle_gamma   90.00
#
_symmetry.space_group_name_H-M   'P 1'
#
loop_
_entity.id
_entity.type
_entity.pdbx_description
1 polymer ?
#
loop_
_entity_poly.entity_id
_entity_poly.type
_entity_poly.pdbx_seq_one_letter_code
_entity_poly.pdbx_strand_id
1 'polypeptide(L)' 'MAESGTVNAEVSLDGKPVEKVYIDRNVSRDMVLDVTNVRELTIKVDNANGKAWWDWFFVSVQSMS' A
#
# COMPACT_ATOMS: atom_id res chain seq x y z
N MET A 1 10.39 15.47 19.48
CA MET A 1 10.04 14.07 19.18
C MET A 1 9.55 14.04 17.75
N ALA A 2 10.12 13.17 16.92
CA ALA A 2 9.99 13.25 15.46
C ALA A 2 8.52 13.11 15.03
N GLU A 3 7.95 14.19 14.47
CA GLU A 3 6.70 14.18 13.73
C GLU A 3 6.90 13.49 12.36
N SER A 4 7.26 12.21 12.40
CA SER A 4 7.19 11.36 11.24
C SER A 4 5.71 11.34 10.86
N GLY A 5 5.33 12.13 9.86
CA GLY A 5 3.95 12.14 9.37
C GLY A 5 3.53 10.72 9.01
N THR A 6 2.24 10.47 8.92
CA THR A 6 1.72 9.15 8.58
C THR A 6 0.79 9.24 7.39
N VAL A 7 0.66 8.11 6.71
CA VAL A 7 -0.19 7.95 5.52
C VAL A 7 -1.05 6.71 5.66
N ASN A 8 -2.23 6.74 5.03
CA ASN A 8 -2.98 5.52 4.80
C ASN A 8 -2.72 5.06 3.36
N ALA A 9 -2.47 3.78 3.18
CA ALA A 9 -2.53 3.14 1.88
C ALA A 9 -3.74 2.19 1.84
N GLU A 10 -4.55 2.32 0.81
CA GLU A 10 -5.67 1.42 0.52
C GLU A 10 -5.37 0.67 -0.77
N VAL A 11 -5.45 -0.66 -0.70
CA VAL A 11 -5.17 -1.58 -1.79
C VAL A 11 -6.49 -2.17 -2.25
N SER A 12 -6.71 -2.18 -3.55
CA SER A 12 -7.89 -2.79 -4.17
C SER A 12 -7.55 -3.55 -5.45
N LEU A 13 -8.32 -4.60 -5.73
CA LEU A 13 -8.23 -5.43 -6.94
C LEU A 13 -9.56 -5.32 -7.68
N ASP A 14 -9.53 -4.87 -8.94
CA ASP A 14 -10.72 -4.55 -9.75
C ASP A 14 -11.75 -3.69 -8.97
N GLY A 15 -11.25 -2.68 -8.25
CA GLY A 15 -12.04 -1.77 -7.42
C GLY A 15 -12.59 -2.36 -6.12
N LYS A 16 -12.34 -3.64 -5.81
CA LYS A 16 -12.72 -4.26 -4.53
C LYS A 16 -11.61 -4.03 -3.50
N PRO A 17 -11.92 -3.48 -2.32
CA PRO A 17 -10.92 -3.26 -1.29
C PRO A 17 -10.37 -4.61 -0.79
N VAL A 18 -9.05 -4.70 -0.71
CA VAL A 18 -8.33 -5.85 -0.15
C VAL A 18 -7.82 -5.51 1.24
N GLU A 19 -7.14 -4.37 1.37
CA GLU A 19 -6.52 -3.98 2.62
C GLU A 19 -6.40 -2.46 2.75
N LYS A 20 -6.47 -1.98 3.99
CA LYS A 20 -6.09 -0.61 4.35
C LYS A 20 -5.04 -0.64 5.44
N VAL A 21 -3.92 0.05 5.20
CA VAL A 21 -2.76 0.04 6.08
C VAL A 21 -2.36 1.46 6.47
N TYR A 22 -1.93 1.60 7.72
CA TYR A 22 -1.38 2.84 8.25
C TYR A 22 0.14 2.70 8.32
N ILE A 23 0.86 3.63 7.70
CA ILE A 23 2.32 3.56 7.56
C ILE A 23 2.96 4.84 8.10
N ASP A 24 4.02 4.66 8.88
CA ASP A 24 4.96 5.71 9.27
C ASP A 24 6.34 5.47 8.63
N ARG A 25 7.27 6.41 8.77
CA ARG A 25 8.59 6.37 8.11
C ARG A 25 9.47 5.17 8.47
N ASN A 26 9.20 4.51 9.59
CA ASN A 26 10.00 3.40 10.09
C ASN A 26 9.35 2.05 9.77
N VAL A 27 8.17 2.04 9.16
CA VAL A 27 7.42 0.82 8.85
C VAL A 27 7.59 0.48 7.38
N SER A 28 8.10 -0.72 7.12
CA SER A 28 7.97 -1.39 5.83
C SER A 28 6.91 -2.48 5.96
N ARG A 29 6.11 -2.68 4.91
CA ARG A 29 5.11 -3.73 4.87
C ARG A 29 5.08 -4.41 3.52
N ASP A 30 5.23 -5.72 3.55
CA ASP A 30 5.08 -6.57 2.38
C ASP A 30 3.70 -7.22 2.39
N MET A 31 3.13 -7.41 1.20
CA MET A 31 1.82 -8.01 1.01
C MET A 31 1.86 -8.85 -0.27
N VAL A 32 1.37 -10.08 -0.15
CA VAL A 32 1.21 -11.00 -1.29
C VAL A 32 -0.25 -10.99 -1.67
N LEU A 33 -0.54 -10.68 -2.93
CA LEU A 33 -1.88 -10.62 -3.49
C LEU A 33 -2.08 -11.75 -4.48
N ASP A 34 -3.19 -12.49 -4.34
CA ASP A 34 -3.68 -13.34 -5.42
C ASP A 34 -4.36 -12.45 -6.48
N VAL A 35 -3.73 -12.39 -7.65
CA VAL A 35 -4.20 -11.59 -8.79
C VAL A 35 -4.79 -12.47 -9.90
N THR A 36 -5.16 -13.71 -9.59
CA THR A 36 -5.78 -14.63 -10.56
C THR A 36 -7.06 -14.04 -11.10
N ASN A 37 -7.12 -13.87 -12.43
CA ASN A 37 -8.22 -13.23 -13.17
C ASN A 37 -8.50 -11.76 -12.78
N VAL A 38 -7.57 -11.08 -12.10
CA VAL A 38 -7.66 -9.65 -11.82
C VAL A 38 -7.06 -8.84 -12.97
N ARG A 39 -7.64 -7.68 -13.28
CA ARG A 39 -7.14 -6.80 -14.35
C ARG A 39 -6.45 -5.56 -13.81
N GLU A 40 -6.88 -5.06 -12.67
CA GLU A 40 -6.41 -3.81 -12.08
C GLU A 40 -6.02 -4.01 -10.62
N LEU A 41 -4.77 -3.65 -10.28
CA LEU A 41 -4.33 -3.38 -8.92
C LEU A 41 -4.30 -1.87 -8.73
N THR A 42 -5.06 -1.37 -7.76
CA THR A 42 -5.07 0.05 -7.39
C THR A 42 -4.58 0.22 -5.96
N ILE A 43 -3.60 1.12 -5.78
CA ILE A 43 -3.11 1.53 -4.47
C ILE A 43 -3.32 3.04 -4.34
N LYS A 44 -4.14 3.44 -3.38
CA LYS A 44 -4.42 4.84 -3.07
C LYS A 44 -3.72 5.21 -1.78
N VAL A 45 -2.92 6.27 -1.83
CA VAL A 45 -2.25 6.82 -0.65
C VAL A 45 -2.93 8.14 -0.30
N ASP A 46 -3.40 8.27 0.95
CA ASP A 46 -3.96 9.51 1.48
C ASP A 46 -3.10 10.07 2.62
N ASN A 47 -3.16 11.40 2.77
CA ASN A 47 -2.32 12.18 3.69
C ASN A 47 -2.85 12.16 5.13
N ALA A 48 -3.12 10.98 5.67
CA ALA A 48 -3.72 10.73 6.99
C ALA A 48 -3.64 11.92 7.98
N ASN A 49 -2.47 12.17 8.58
CA ASN A 49 -2.27 13.22 9.59
C ASN A 49 -1.53 14.47 9.08
N GLY A 50 -1.49 14.70 7.77
CA GLY A 50 -1.16 16.02 7.21
C GLY A 50 0.23 16.23 6.64
N LYS A 51 1.02 15.18 6.37
CA LYS A 51 2.22 15.30 5.52
C LYS A 51 2.12 14.33 4.34
N ALA A 52 2.16 14.88 3.13
CA ALA A 52 2.18 14.10 1.89
C ALA A 52 3.58 13.53 1.66
N TRP A 53 3.81 12.30 2.09
CA TRP A 53 5.06 11.61 1.80
C TRP A 53 4.82 10.10 1.65
N TRP A 54 5.39 9.52 0.61
CA TRP A 54 5.52 8.08 0.43
C TRP A 54 6.90 7.87 -0.17
N ASP A 55 7.78 7.18 0.54
CA ASP A 55 9.17 7.08 0.12
C ASP A 55 9.28 6.20 -1.11
N TRP A 56 9.10 4.88 -0.98
CA TRP A 56 9.23 3.93 -2.09
C TRP A 56 8.09 2.93 -2.13
N PHE A 57 7.70 2.52 -3.34
CA PHE A 57 6.72 1.46 -3.58
C PHE A 57 7.32 0.43 -4.55
N PHE A 58 7.28 -0.84 -4.17
CA PHE A 58 7.84 -1.93 -4.96
C PHE A 58 6.74 -2.91 -5.34
N VAL A 59 6.72 -3.30 -6.62
CA VAL A 59 5.87 -4.38 -7.13
C VAL A 59 6.79 -5.47 -7.66
N SER A 60 6.53 -6.70 -7.25
CA SER A 60 7.19 -7.87 -7.81
C SER A 60 6.14 -8.94 -8.13
N VAL A 61 6.41 -9.74 -9.15
CA VAL A 61 5.62 -10.94 -9.47
C VAL A 61 6.36 -12.13 -8.88
N GLN A 62 5.70 -12.85 -7.96
CA GLN A 62 6.21 -14.09 -7.42
C GLN A 62 5.52 -15.26 -8.12
N SER A 63 6.31 -16.13 -8.75
CA SER A 63 5.79 -17.39 -9.28
C SER A 63 5.57 -18.36 -8.13
N MET A 64 4.31 -18.68 -7.85
CA MET A 64 3.95 -19.74 -6.90
C MET A 64 3.92 -21.06 -7.67
N SER A 65 4.99 -21.85 -7.57
CA SER A 65 5.09 -23.21 -8.12
C SER A 65 4.54 -24.25 -7.16
#